data_AF-A0A0Q7SWH9-F1
#
_entry.id   AF-A0A0Q7SWH9-F1
#
_cell.length_a   1.000
_cell.length_b   1.000
_cell.length_c   1.000
_cell.angle_alpha   90.00
_cell.angle_beta   90.00
_cell.angle_gamma   90.00
#
_symmetry.space_group_name_H-M   'P 1'
#
loop_
_entity.id
_entity.type
_entity.pdbx_description
1 polymer ?
#
loop_
_entity_poly.entity_id
_entity_poly.type
_entity_poly.pdbx_seq_one_letter_code
_entity_poly.pdbx_strand_id
1 'polypeptide(L)'
;MLLNLNEPESIVAWWKVFPERHDGFLNYKLSVSPEFAPAIREAQRRIAASSELRDLQAESVRQRRQHEALWAERDDRLTARQLHQRELATA
;
A
#
# COMPACT_ATOMS: atom_id res chain seq x y z
N MET A 1 1.06 15.99 -0.49
CA MET A 1 0.07 16.52 0.46
C MET A 1 0.67 16.50 1.85
N LEU A 2 0.52 17.56 2.65
CA LEU A 2 1.03 17.59 4.02
C LEU A 2 0.07 16.84 4.94
N LEU A 3 0.58 15.85 5.67
CA LEU A 3 -0.19 15.06 6.64
C LEU A 3 -0.24 15.80 7.97
N ASN A 4 -1.45 16.10 8.46
CA ASN A 4 -1.70 16.56 9.82
C ASN A 4 -2.44 15.48 10.61
N LEU A 5 -1.75 14.87 11.59
CA LEU A 5 -2.29 13.78 12.40
C LEU A 5 -3.28 14.22 13.49
N ASN A 6 -3.48 15.52 13.68
CA ASN A 6 -4.51 16.04 14.58
C ASN A 6 -5.86 16.27 13.87
N GLU A 7 -5.88 16.17 12.54
CA GLU A 7 -7.05 16.49 11.72
C GLU A 7 -7.52 15.26 10.96
N PRO A 8 -8.69 14.69 11.30
CA PRO A 8 -9.22 13.51 10.62
C PRO A 8 -9.33 13.68 9.10
N GLU A 9 -9.72 14.87 8.62
CA GLU A 9 -9.85 15.13 7.17
C GLU A 9 -8.50 15.12 6.44
N SER A 10 -7.45 15.67 7.07
CA SER A 10 -6.09 15.60 6.54
C SER A 10 -5.60 14.15 6.47
N ILE A 11 -5.90 13.35 7.49
CA ILE A 11 -5.57 11.92 7.50
C ILE A 11 -6.30 11.19 6.36
N VAL A 12 -7.60 11.41 6.19
CA VAL A 12 -8.39 10.74 5.13
C VAL A 12 -7.88 11.16 3.75
N ALA A 13 -7.69 12.45 3.49
CA ALA A 13 -7.22 12.92 2.19
C ALA A 13 -5.79 12.42 1.87
N TRP A 14 -4.91 12.32 2.87
CA TRP A 14 -3.58 11.71 2.70
C TRP A 14 -3.67 10.20 2.44
N TRP A 15 -4.55 9.51 3.18
CA TRP A 15 -4.77 8.07 3.04
C TRP A 15 -5.23 7.71 1.62
N LYS A 16 -6.10 8.52 0.99
CA LYS A 16 -6.59 8.29 -0.40
C LYS A 16 -5.48 8.18 -1.45
N VAL A 17 -4.28 8.72 -1.19
CA VAL A 17 -3.18 8.69 -2.16
C VAL A 17 -2.56 7.29 -2.29
N PHE A 18 -2.38 6.59 -1.16
CA PHE A 18 -1.87 5.20 -1.12
C PHE A 18 -2.54 4.41 0.02
N PRO A 19 -3.84 4.07 -0.14
CA PRO A 19 -4.65 3.47 0.93
C PRO A 19 -4.01 2.25 1.59
N GLU A 20 -3.44 1.36 0.79
CA GLU A 20 -2.84 0.09 1.20
C GLU A 20 -1.58 0.26 2.05
N ARG A 21 -0.76 1.27 1.75
CA ARG A 21 0.45 1.58 2.51
C ARG A 21 0.13 2.41 3.75
N HIS A 22 -0.77 3.37 3.58
CA HIS A 22 -1.12 4.34 4.62
C HIS A 22 -1.93 3.73 5.76
N ASP A 23 -2.72 2.69 5.49
CA ASP A 23 -3.45 1.96 6.54
C ASP A 23 -2.50 1.30 7.56
N GLY A 24 -1.43 0.66 7.08
CA GLY A 24 -0.39 0.10 7.94
C GLY A 24 0.32 1.16 8.78
N PHE A 25 0.57 2.34 8.22
CA PHE A 25 1.17 3.46 8.95
C PHE A 25 0.26 3.96 10.07
N LEU A 26 -1.05 4.10 9.85
CA LEU A 26 -1.98 4.54 10.90
C LEU A 26 -2.02 3.55 12.06
N ASN A 27 -2.02 2.25 11.77
CA ASN A 27 -1.99 1.20 12.80
C ASN A 27 -0.69 1.24 13.63
N TYR A 28 0.46 1.42 12.96
CA TYR A 28 1.73 1.65 13.65
C TYR A 28 1.70 2.93 14.50
N LYS A 29 1.16 4.02 13.95
CA LYS A 29 1.15 5.31 14.65
C LYS A 29 0.29 5.28 15.91
N LEU A 30 -0.79 4.49 15.92
CA LEU A 30 -1.60 4.25 17.12
C LEU A 30 -0.83 3.57 18.26
N SER A 31 0.19 2.76 17.96
CA SER A 31 0.97 2.08 19.01
C SER A 31 2.10 2.95 19.57
N VAL A 32 2.69 3.82 18.75
CA VAL A 32 3.87 4.63 19.14
C VAL A 32 3.55 6.07 19.53
N SER A 33 2.37 6.58 19.19
CA SER A 33 2.00 7.98 19.44
C SER A 33 0.51 8.09 19.80
N PRO A 34 0.13 7.70 21.03
CA PRO A 34 -1.27 7.67 21.48
C PRO A 34 -1.94 9.05 21.49
N GLU A 35 -1.18 10.14 21.51
CA GLU A 35 -1.70 11.51 21.44
C GLU A 35 -2.52 11.79 20.16
N PHE A 36 -2.23 11.09 19.06
CA PHE A 36 -2.98 11.20 17.80
C PHE A 36 -4.12 10.20 17.69
N ALA A 37 -4.29 9.30 18.67
CA ALA A 37 -5.28 8.23 18.59
C ALA A 37 -6.72 8.72 18.36
N PRO A 38 -7.19 9.84 18.95
CA PRO A 38 -8.53 10.34 18.70
C PRO A 38 -8.78 10.65 17.21
N ALA A 39 -7.87 11.41 16.59
CA ALA A 39 -8.01 11.82 15.19
C ALA A 39 -7.81 10.65 14.22
N ILE A 40 -6.87 9.75 14.49
CA ILE A 40 -6.62 8.56 13.67
C ILE A 40 -7.83 7.61 13.72
N ARG A 41 -8.38 7.32 14.91
CA ARG A 41 -9.57 6.46 15.04
C ARG A 41 -10.79 7.05 14.36
N GLU A 42 -10.96 8.36 14.45
CA GLU A 42 -12.03 9.08 13.75
C GLU A 42 -11.88 8.97 12.22
N ALA A 43 -10.66 9.13 11.69
CA ALA A 43 -10.38 8.93 10.27
C ALA A 43 -10.66 7.48 9.84
N GLN A 44 -10.22 6.48 10.61
CA GLN A 44 -10.51 5.07 10.36
C GLN A 44 -12.02 4.78 10.35
N ARG A 45 -12.77 5.36 11.30
CA ARG A 45 -14.24 5.24 11.35
C ARG A 45 -14.89 5.79 10.08
N ARG A 46 -14.43 6.94 9.56
CA ARG A 46 -14.93 7.54 8.31
C ARG A 46 -14.61 6.69 7.09
N ILE A 47 -13.40 6.15 7.03
CA ILE A 47 -12.99 5.22 5.96
C ILE A 47 -13.89 3.99 5.97
N ALA A 48 -14.10 3.37 7.14
CA ALA A 48 -14.94 2.19 7.28
C ALA A 48 -16.42 2.46 6.95
N ALA A 49 -16.92 3.65 7.28
CA ALA A 49 -18.31 4.04 7.02
C ALA A 49 -18.59 4.36 5.54
N SER A 50 -17.58 4.74 4.75
CA SER A 50 -17.75 5.06 3.34
C SER A 50 -17.59 3.83 2.45
N SER A 51 -18.57 3.54 1.59
CA SER A 51 -18.44 2.48 0.57
C SER A 51 -17.36 2.85 -0.45
N GLU A 52 -17.34 4.09 -0.93
CA GLU A 52 -16.38 4.59 -1.91
C GLU A 52 -14.93 4.41 -1.44
N LEU A 53 -14.65 4.74 -0.17
CA LEU A 53 -13.29 4.61 0.36
C LEU A 53 -12.88 3.14 0.56
N ARG A 54 -13.82 2.27 0.95
CA ARG A 54 -13.55 0.83 1.01
C ARG A 54 -13.25 0.25 -0.37
N ASP A 55 -13.99 0.67 -1.39
CA ASP A 55 -13.76 0.24 -2.77
C ASP A 55 -12.40 0.72 -3.28
N LEU A 56 -12.03 1.96 -2.96
CA LEU A 56 -10.70 2.52 -3.26
C LEU A 56 -9.57 1.70 -2.61
N GLN A 57 -9.72 1.32 -1.34
CA GLN A 57 -8.74 0.47 -0.65
C GLN A 57 -8.62 -0.90 -1.33
N ALA A 58 -9.76 -1.54 -1.62
CA ALA A 58 -9.79 -2.84 -2.26
C ALA A 58 -9.14 -2.81 -3.65
N GLU A 59 -9.38 -1.75 -4.42
CA GLU A 59 -8.76 -1.54 -5.72
C GLU A 59 -7.25 -1.33 -5.60
N SER A 60 -6.78 -0.48 -4.67
CA SER A 60 -5.34 -0.28 -4.49
C SER A 60 -4.61 -1.56 -4.09
N VAL A 61 -5.22 -2.40 -3.24
CA VAL A 61 -4.68 -3.72 -2.89
C VAL A 61 -4.60 -4.64 -4.11
N ARG A 62 -5.61 -4.64 -4.98
CA ARG A 62 -5.60 -5.42 -6.23
C ARG A 62 -4.50 -4.94 -7.17
N GLN A 63 -4.38 -3.64 -7.39
CA GLN A 63 -3.36 -3.05 -8.26
C GLN A 63 -1.95 -3.38 -7.77
N ARG A 64 -1.70 -3.28 -6.47
CA ARG A 64 -0.40 -3.67 -5.90
C ARG A 64 -0.06 -5.13 -6.18
N ARG A 65 -1.01 -6.05 -5.94
CA ARG A 65 -0.79 -7.49 -6.19
C ARG A 65 -0.53 -7.78 -7.67
N GLN A 66 -1.26 -7.13 -8.57
CA GLN A 66 -1.04 -7.26 -10.00
C GLN A 66 0.34 -6.75 -10.41
N HIS A 67 0.74 -5.59 -9.89
CA HIS A 67 2.06 -5.03 -10.14
C HIS A 67 3.17 -5.96 -9.63
N GLU A 68 3.08 -6.45 -8.40
CA GLU A 68 4.02 -7.42 -7.82
C GLU A 68 4.13 -8.70 -8.66
N ALA A 69 2.99 -9.23 -9.14
CA ALA A 69 2.97 -10.41 -10.01
C ALA A 69 3.66 -10.16 -11.37
N LEU A 70 3.45 -8.99 -11.97
CA LEU A 70 4.08 -8.61 -13.23
C LEU A 70 5.60 -8.47 -13.10
N TRP A 71 6.08 -7.92 -11.97
CA TRP A 71 7.52 -7.84 -11.71
C TRP A 71 8.15 -9.21 -11.48
N ALA A 72 7.48 -10.09 -10.71
CA ALA A 72 7.95 -11.46 -10.51
C ALA A 72 8.06 -12.23 -11.84
N GLU A 73 7.04 -12.15 -12.71
CA GLU A 73 7.08 -12.81 -14.02
C GLU A 73 8.22 -12.27 -14.91
N ARG A 74 8.49 -10.96 -14.85
CA ARG A 74 9.59 -10.34 -15.58
C ARG A 74 10.95 -10.85 -15.10
N ASP A 75 11.14 -10.94 -13.80
CA ASP A 75 12.40 -11.42 -13.19
C ASP A 75 12.64 -12.90 -13.50
N ASP A 76 11.60 -13.74 -13.47
CA ASP A 76 11.68 -15.15 -13.86
C ASP A 76 12.12 -15.31 -15.32
N ARG A 77 11.53 -14.53 -16.24
CA ARG A 77 11.91 -14.55 -17.67
C ARG A 77 13.36 -14.11 -17.90
N LEU A 78 13.84 -13.11 -17.15
CA LEU A 78 15.24 -12.67 -17.22
C LEU A 78 16.18 -13.76 -16.71
N THR A 79 15.84 -14.39 -15.59
CA THR A 79 16.62 -15.47 -14.99
C THR A 79 16.71 -16.68 -15.92
N ALA A 80 15.60 -17.09 -16.54
CA ALA A 80 15.57 -18.18 -17.51
C ALA A 80 16.46 -17.90 -18.74
N ARG A 81 16.46 -16.66 -19.26
CA ARG A 81 17.35 -16.26 -20.36
C ARG A 81 18.83 -16.33 -19.97
N GLN A 82 19.17 -15.88 -18.77
CA GLN A 82 20.55 -15.92 -18.28
C GLN A 82 21.06 -17.36 -18.13
N LEU A 83 20.22 -18.27 -17.62
CA LEU A 83 20.55 -19.70 -17.53
C LEU A 83 20.81 -20.31 -18.91
N HIS A 84 19.92 -20.05 -19.88
CA HIS A 84 20.09 -20.56 -21.25
C HIS A 84 21.38 -20.06 -21.92
N GLN A 85 21.73 -18.78 -21.73
CA GLN A 85 22.99 -18.23 -22.24
C GLN A 85 24.22 -18.89 -21.61
N ARG A 86 24.13 -19.23 -20.33
CA ARG A 86 25.22 -19.87 -19.59
C ARG A 86 25.44 -21.31 -20.04
N GLU A 87 24.36 -22.05 -20.29
CA GLU A 87 24.41 -23.42 -20.86
C GLU A 87 25.10 -23.43 -22.23
N LEU A 88 24.72 -22.50 -23.11
CA LEU A 88 25.32 -22.35 -24.45
C LEU A 88 26.81 -21.96 -24.39
N ALA A 89 27.24 -21.23 -23.36
CA ALA A 89 28.65 -20.86 -23.19
C ALA A 89 29.52 -21.99 -22.60
N THR A 90 28.90 -23.04 -22.05
CA THR A 90 29.59 -24.20 -21.46
C THR A 90 29.60 -25.44 -22.36
N ALA A 91 28.91 -25.39 -23.51
CA ALA A 91 28.89 -26.42 -24.55
C ALA A 91 29.93 -26.14 -25.63
#